data_AF-A0A1V5VEE9-F1
#
_entry.id   AF-A0A1V5VEE9-F1
#
_cell.length_a   1.000
_cell.length_b   1.000
_cell.length_c   1.000
_cell.angle_alpha   90.00
_cell.angle_beta   90.00
_cell.angle_gamma   90.00
#
_symmetry.space_group_name_H-M   'P 1'
#
loop_
_entity.id
_entity.type
_entity.pdbx_description
1 polymer ?
#
loop_
_entity_poly.entity_id
_entity_poly.type
_entity_poly.pdbx_seq_one_letter_code
_entity_poly.pdbx_strand_id
1 'polypeptide(L)'
;MMFGGGRRKAIAAAAAIALVVNLSQVGETAAATTLSSVEARCPASGKPFTAVAVLSTNSLGGTDWDFLVRPDGAYPQLFSIWTCPYDGFSAYAEDFASAKVDQSLLGKLSKPPLTEEEKSSPDSQWAVPFHIKIDNAAIYYESIGKNNKFMGDIYTLGGWLARIENVNLGIDRGQSFADRLESLVPDEYKDKQLKMFEMFFVLGSMLERAADPSDPEYGLDMLFAAEFYRLSGEHLIAEELLDDISDDSSLAKEVAAVRALIGYERKYQKLAVERYTAALRNREIPGESTCDVTFLAAELSRRIGDYAAASKFFGNVMRMDECPKTAKELAAEIVKSAELD
;
A
#
# COMPACT_ATOMS: atom_id res chain seq x y z
N MET A 1 -25.19 19.27 -9.54
CA MET A 1 -24.19 20.11 -10.25
C MET A 1 -23.16 19.15 -10.81
N MET A 2 -23.19 18.90 -12.12
CA MET A 2 -22.21 18.04 -12.80
C MET A 2 -20.86 18.77 -12.83
N PHE A 3 -19.88 18.30 -12.07
CA PHE A 3 -18.49 18.68 -12.26
C PHE A 3 -17.87 17.80 -13.35
N GLY A 4 -17.18 18.45 -14.27
CA GLY A 4 -17.01 17.99 -15.65
C GLY A 4 -15.95 16.91 -15.88
N GLY A 5 -16.21 16.05 -16.86
CA GLY A 5 -15.31 15.02 -17.40
C GLY A 5 -14.06 15.53 -18.13
N GLY A 6 -13.57 16.73 -17.79
CA GLY A 6 -12.27 17.24 -18.24
C GLY A 6 -11.09 16.63 -17.48
N ARG A 7 -11.25 16.35 -16.18
CA ARG A 7 -10.21 15.75 -15.31
C ARG A 7 -9.75 14.37 -15.77
N ARG A 8 -10.66 13.57 -16.34
CA ARG A 8 -10.40 12.17 -16.74
C ARG A 8 -9.49 12.01 -17.98
N LYS A 9 -9.22 13.08 -18.73
CA LYS A 9 -8.42 13.02 -19.97
C LYS A 9 -6.94 13.35 -19.80
N ALA A 10 -6.55 14.08 -18.75
CA ALA A 10 -5.17 14.51 -18.54
C ALA A 10 -4.29 13.47 -17.84
N ILE A 11 -4.87 12.68 -16.93
CA ILE A 11 -4.15 11.61 -16.20
C ILE A 11 -3.99 10.34 -17.07
N ALA A 12 -4.72 10.26 -18.20
CA ALA A 12 -4.76 9.12 -19.10
C ALA A 12 -3.50 8.91 -19.99
N ALA A 13 -2.47 9.75 -19.86
CA ALA A 13 -1.37 9.85 -20.83
C ALA A 13 -0.01 9.46 -20.22
N ALA A 14 0.12 8.24 -19.70
CA ALA A 14 1.35 7.43 -19.72
C ALA A 14 1.22 6.22 -18.79
N ALA A 15 0.66 5.11 -19.28
CA ALA A 15 0.89 3.80 -18.67
C ALA A 15 0.67 2.74 -19.75
N ALA A 16 1.70 1.95 -20.01
CA ALA A 16 1.91 1.22 -21.25
C ALA A 16 1.96 -0.31 -21.01
N ILE A 17 0.82 -1.03 -21.07
CA ILE A 17 0.55 -2.49 -20.77
C ILE A 17 1.04 -3.54 -21.79
N ALA A 18 1.27 -4.74 -21.25
CA ALA A 18 1.25 -6.10 -21.78
C ALA A 18 0.75 -6.96 -20.65
N LEU A 19 -0.11 -7.87 -21.07
CA LEU A 19 -0.50 -9.08 -20.41
C LEU A 19 0.54 -10.15 -20.74
N VAL A 20 1.11 -10.84 -19.75
CA VAL A 20 1.90 -12.06 -20.00
C VAL A 20 0.99 -13.26 -19.87
N VAL A 21 0.63 -13.86 -21.00
CA VAL A 21 0.55 -15.32 -21.10
C VAL A 21 1.85 -15.78 -21.74
N ASN A 22 2.83 -16.11 -20.89
CA ASN A 22 3.95 -16.97 -21.22
C ASN A 22 4.55 -17.52 -19.92
N LEU A 23 3.83 -18.46 -19.32
CA LEU A 23 4.48 -19.54 -18.58
C LEU A 23 5.37 -20.27 -19.58
N SER A 24 6.66 -20.37 -19.27
CA SER A 24 7.75 -21.02 -20.03
C SER A 24 8.43 -20.19 -21.12
N GLN A 25 9.54 -19.51 -20.75
CA GLN A 25 10.88 -19.81 -21.25
C GLN A 25 11.99 -19.02 -20.52
N VAL A 26 12.75 -19.78 -19.72
CA VAL A 26 14.17 -19.69 -19.29
C VAL A 26 14.89 -18.34 -19.38
N GLY A 27 15.38 -17.84 -18.23
CA GLY A 27 16.35 -16.74 -18.27
C GLY A 27 17.02 -16.25 -17.00
N GLU A 28 16.52 -16.53 -15.80
CA GLU A 28 17.24 -16.44 -14.51
C GLU A 28 16.25 -16.96 -13.45
N THR A 29 16.65 -17.88 -12.57
CA THR A 29 15.78 -18.34 -11.49
C THR A 29 15.66 -17.25 -10.43
N ALA A 30 14.91 -16.19 -10.73
CA ALA A 30 14.39 -15.27 -9.72
C ALA A 30 13.32 -16.06 -8.95
N ALA A 31 13.71 -16.67 -7.84
CA ALA A 31 12.81 -17.46 -7.03
C ALA A 31 11.65 -16.57 -6.52
N ALA A 32 10.43 -17.10 -6.57
CA ALA A 32 9.26 -16.50 -5.93
C ALA A 32 9.56 -16.20 -4.44
N THR A 33 8.85 -15.22 -3.86
CA THR A 33 8.99 -14.93 -2.42
C THR A 33 8.87 -16.22 -1.60
N THR A 34 9.91 -16.53 -0.83
CA THR A 34 9.96 -17.74 0.00
C THR A 34 9.74 -17.37 1.45
N LEU A 35 8.76 -18.02 2.07
CA LEU A 35 8.35 -17.81 3.45
C LEU A 35 8.62 -19.07 4.28
N SER A 36 8.92 -18.89 5.56
CA SER A 36 9.05 -19.98 6.51
C SER A 36 8.30 -19.66 7.79
N SER A 37 7.49 -20.61 8.27
CA SER A 37 6.89 -20.53 9.59
C SER A 37 7.97 -20.76 10.65
N VAL A 38 8.05 -19.87 11.63
CA VAL A 38 9.03 -19.94 12.71
C VAL A 38 8.31 -19.82 14.06
N GLU A 39 8.73 -20.63 15.03
CA GLU A 39 8.26 -20.48 16.41
C GLU A 39 8.98 -19.30 17.06
N ALA A 40 8.21 -18.32 17.52
CA ALA A 40 8.70 -17.13 18.21
C ALA A 40 8.19 -17.11 19.65
N ARG A 41 8.95 -16.49 20.56
CA ARG A 41 8.48 -16.18 21.92
C ARG A 41 8.32 -14.67 22.08
N CYS A 42 7.17 -14.25 22.60
CA CYS A 42 6.92 -12.84 22.87
C CYS A 42 7.87 -12.33 23.98
N PRO A 43 8.64 -11.25 23.77
CA PRO A 43 9.50 -10.67 24.82
C PRO A 43 8.69 -10.02 25.95
N ALA A 44 7.43 -9.65 25.71
CA ALA A 44 6.57 -9.02 26.70
C ALA A 44 5.95 -10.01 27.69
N SER A 45 5.37 -11.10 27.18
CA SER A 45 4.61 -12.10 27.97
C SER A 45 5.28 -13.47 28.05
N GLY A 46 6.32 -13.73 27.25
CA GLY A 46 6.98 -15.02 27.15
C GLY A 46 6.21 -16.09 26.38
N LYS A 47 4.99 -15.83 25.92
CA LYS A 47 4.15 -16.84 25.24
C LYS A 47 4.72 -17.20 23.85
N PRO A 48 4.71 -18.49 23.48
CA PRO A 48 5.08 -18.92 22.13
C PRO A 48 3.97 -18.59 21.13
N PHE A 49 4.32 -18.32 19.89
CA PHE A 49 3.40 -18.18 18.75
C PHE A 49 4.15 -18.45 17.43
N THR A 50 3.42 -18.73 16.35
CA THR A 50 4.01 -18.88 15.01
C THR A 50 4.08 -17.53 14.32
N ALA A 51 5.31 -17.11 13.98
CA ALA A 51 5.58 -16.00 13.10
C ALA A 51 5.99 -16.50 11.71
N VAL A 52 6.17 -15.56 10.78
CA VAL A 52 6.63 -15.84 9.41
C VAL A 52 7.94 -15.09 9.17
N ALA A 53 8.98 -15.84 8.83
CA ALA A 53 10.24 -15.30 8.35
C ALA A 53 10.23 -15.23 6.82
N VAL A 54 10.68 -14.11 6.27
CA VAL A 54 10.95 -13.96 4.83
C VAL A 54 12.37 -14.45 4.58
N LEU A 55 12.50 -15.52 3.79
CA LEU A 55 13.82 -16.10 3.46
C LEU A 55 14.43 -15.47 2.21
N SER A 56 13.60 -15.16 1.23
CA SER A 56 13.97 -14.50 -0.01
C SER A 56 12.76 -13.82 -0.64
N THR A 57 13.00 -12.83 -1.50
CA THR A 57 11.96 -12.15 -2.29
C THR A 57 12.55 -11.64 -3.61
N ASN A 58 11.71 -11.04 -4.44
CA ASN A 58 12.07 -10.48 -5.74
C ASN A 58 11.36 -9.13 -5.95
N SER A 59 11.67 -8.44 -7.05
CA SER A 59 11.05 -7.17 -7.44
C SER A 59 10.40 -7.23 -8.82
N LEU A 60 9.97 -8.42 -9.26
CA LEU A 60 9.49 -8.66 -10.63
C LEU A 60 8.21 -7.88 -10.97
N GLY A 61 7.37 -7.58 -9.98
CA GLY A 61 6.18 -6.73 -10.14
C GLY A 61 6.50 -5.23 -10.21
N GLY A 62 7.76 -4.83 -10.06
CA GLY A 62 8.22 -3.45 -10.13
C GLY A 62 8.25 -2.74 -8.78
N THR A 63 8.33 -1.41 -8.84
CA THR A 63 8.38 -0.54 -7.66
C THR A 63 7.53 0.69 -7.93
N ASP A 64 6.60 0.96 -7.02
CA ASP A 64 5.74 2.15 -7.04
C ASP A 64 6.57 3.42 -6.81
N TRP A 65 5.98 4.57 -7.11
CA TRP A 65 6.66 5.85 -6.89
C TRP A 65 6.93 6.15 -5.42
N ASP A 66 6.14 5.62 -4.50
CA ASP A 66 6.39 5.70 -3.06
C ASP A 66 7.28 4.56 -2.55
N PHE A 67 8.05 3.92 -3.44
CA PHE A 67 9.03 2.86 -3.16
C PHE A 67 8.46 1.53 -2.66
N LEU A 68 7.15 1.30 -2.78
CA LEU A 68 6.58 -0.03 -2.57
C LEU A 68 7.10 -1.00 -3.63
N VAL A 69 7.96 -1.94 -3.21
CA VAL A 69 8.43 -3.03 -4.07
C VAL A 69 7.37 -4.11 -4.17
N ARG A 70 7.00 -4.47 -5.41
CA ARG A 70 6.01 -5.50 -5.71
C ARG A 70 6.72 -6.77 -6.18
N PRO A 71 6.70 -7.86 -5.40
CA PRO A 71 7.22 -9.13 -5.86
C PRO A 71 6.23 -9.83 -6.80
N ASP A 72 6.72 -10.81 -7.53
CA ASP A 72 5.89 -11.93 -7.98
C ASP A 72 5.70 -12.93 -6.81
N GLY A 73 4.43 -13.21 -6.47
CA GLY A 73 4.03 -14.02 -5.32
C GLY A 73 3.67 -13.21 -4.07
N ALA A 74 3.99 -13.76 -2.89
CA ALA A 74 3.62 -13.15 -1.61
C ALA A 74 4.40 -11.85 -1.33
N TYR A 75 3.73 -10.87 -0.72
CA TYR A 75 4.32 -9.60 -0.31
C TYR A 75 5.11 -9.75 1.00
N PRO A 76 6.45 -9.61 1.01
CA PRO A 76 7.26 -9.75 2.22
C PRO A 76 6.93 -8.70 3.29
N GLN A 77 6.42 -7.53 2.88
CA GLN A 77 6.03 -6.43 3.76
C GLN A 77 5.00 -6.85 4.81
N LEU A 78 4.10 -7.79 4.47
CA LEU A 78 3.08 -8.33 5.40
C LEU A 78 3.69 -9.04 6.62
N PHE A 79 4.97 -9.42 6.54
CA PHE A 79 5.69 -10.18 7.56
C PHE A 79 6.83 -9.41 8.22
N SER A 80 7.05 -8.15 7.83
CA SER A 80 8.14 -7.33 8.38
C SER A 80 7.97 -7.04 9.87
N ILE A 81 6.72 -6.85 10.31
CA ILE A 81 6.37 -6.67 11.72
C ILE A 81 5.83 -7.98 12.27
N TRP A 82 6.53 -8.52 13.26
CA TRP A 82 6.02 -9.62 14.06
C TRP A 82 5.16 -9.08 15.18
N THR A 83 4.02 -9.73 15.41
CA THR A 83 3.08 -9.33 16.46
C THR A 83 2.66 -10.53 17.28
N CYS A 84 2.84 -10.42 18.60
CA CYS A 84 2.30 -11.36 19.55
C CYS A 84 0.77 -11.30 19.55
N PRO A 85 0.06 -12.39 19.24
CA PRO A 85 -1.39 -12.38 19.14
C PRO A 85 -2.09 -12.26 20.52
N TYR A 86 -1.37 -12.49 21.62
CA TYR A 86 -1.94 -12.45 22.98
C TYR A 86 -1.96 -11.06 23.61
N ASP A 87 -0.87 -10.30 23.47
CA ASP A 87 -0.69 -9.01 24.13
C ASP A 87 -0.56 -7.84 23.14
N GLY A 88 -0.45 -8.13 21.84
CA GLY A 88 -0.32 -7.14 20.79
C GLY A 88 1.09 -6.57 20.62
N PHE A 89 2.09 -7.01 21.41
CA PHE A 89 3.46 -6.53 21.27
C PHE A 89 3.94 -6.74 19.84
N SER A 90 4.39 -5.66 19.22
CA SER A 90 4.75 -5.60 17.80
C SER A 90 6.09 -4.92 17.60
N ALA A 91 6.95 -5.50 16.79
CA ALA A 91 8.25 -4.93 16.41
C ALA A 91 8.70 -5.53 15.06
N TYR A 92 9.71 -4.95 14.42
CA TYR A 92 10.35 -5.59 13.27
C TYR A 92 10.88 -6.97 13.66
N ALA A 93 10.81 -7.92 12.74
CA ALA A 93 11.25 -9.30 12.96
C ALA A 93 12.69 -9.38 13.52
N GLU A 94 13.59 -8.53 13.02
CA GLU A 94 14.98 -8.42 13.48
C GLU A 94 15.14 -7.91 14.91
N ASP A 95 14.26 -7.01 15.35
CA ASP A 95 14.29 -6.43 16.68
C ASP A 95 13.53 -7.28 17.71
N PHE A 96 12.54 -8.06 17.25
CA PHE A 96 11.50 -8.65 18.09
C PHE A 96 12.05 -9.48 19.25
N ALA A 97 12.98 -10.41 18.99
CA ALA A 97 13.53 -11.28 20.02
C ALA A 97 14.42 -10.54 21.04
N SER A 98 15.04 -9.44 20.63
CA SER A 98 15.95 -8.64 21.46
C SER A 98 15.28 -7.45 22.16
N ALA A 99 14.00 -7.23 21.85
CA ALA A 99 13.24 -6.09 22.34
C ALA A 99 13.16 -6.07 23.88
N LYS A 100 13.56 -4.93 24.45
CA LYS A 100 13.35 -4.65 25.87
C LYS A 100 11.99 -4.00 26.04
N VAL A 101 11.05 -4.71 26.65
CA VAL A 101 9.67 -4.24 26.84
C VAL A 101 9.48 -3.76 28.28
N ASP A 102 9.19 -2.47 28.43
CA ASP A 102 8.66 -1.95 29.69
C ASP A 102 7.21 -2.45 29.85
N GLN A 103 6.92 -3.10 30.98
CA GLN A 103 5.59 -3.62 31.28
C GLN A 103 4.52 -2.53 31.33
N SER A 104 4.89 -1.28 31.60
CA SER A 104 3.96 -0.13 31.55
C SER A 104 3.41 0.12 30.13
N LEU A 105 4.11 -0.34 29.09
CA LEU A 105 3.71 -0.22 27.69
C LEU A 105 2.48 -1.07 27.36
N LEU A 106 2.33 -2.23 28.01
CA LEU A 106 1.30 -3.22 27.65
C LEU A 106 -0.13 -2.68 27.82
N GLY A 107 -0.34 -1.72 28.71
CA GLY A 107 -1.64 -1.07 28.88
C GLY A 107 -2.01 -0.13 27.72
N LYS A 108 -1.06 0.23 26.85
CA LYS A 108 -1.27 1.11 25.70
C LYS A 108 -1.45 0.35 24.38
N LEU A 109 -1.09 -0.92 24.36
CA LEU A 109 -1.16 -1.74 23.14
C LEU A 109 -2.60 -2.19 22.89
N SER A 110 -3.02 -2.09 21.63
CA SER A 110 -4.27 -2.67 21.18
C SER A 110 -4.14 -4.19 21.12
N LYS A 111 -5.06 -4.90 21.76
CA LYS A 111 -5.10 -6.36 21.67
C LYS A 111 -5.75 -6.78 20.35
N PRO A 112 -5.22 -7.80 19.67
CA PRO A 112 -5.86 -8.32 18.47
C PRO A 112 -7.29 -8.80 18.77
N PRO A 113 -8.26 -8.53 17.88
CA PRO A 113 -9.65 -8.91 18.06
C PRO A 113 -9.85 -10.40 17.73
N LEU A 114 -9.17 -11.27 18.47
CA LEU A 114 -9.27 -12.72 18.30
C LEU A 114 -10.68 -13.20 18.65
N THR A 115 -11.23 -14.14 17.88
CA THR A 115 -12.42 -14.91 18.23
C THR A 115 -12.16 -15.79 19.46
N GLU A 116 -13.19 -16.30 20.14
CA GLU A 116 -13.00 -17.20 21.29
C GLU A 116 -12.24 -18.49 20.92
N GLU A 117 -12.44 -19.00 19.71
CA GLU A 117 -11.70 -20.14 19.16
C GLU A 117 -10.23 -19.77 18.93
N GLU A 118 -9.95 -18.63 18.30
CA GLU A 118 -8.58 -18.15 18.14
C GLU A 118 -7.92 -17.86 19.49
N LYS A 119 -8.62 -17.31 20.49
CA LYS A 119 -8.07 -17.09 21.84
C LYS A 119 -7.62 -18.40 22.51
N SER A 120 -8.23 -19.52 22.15
CA SER A 120 -7.89 -20.84 22.69
C SER A 120 -6.66 -21.47 22.03
N SER A 121 -6.29 -21.05 20.81
CA SER A 121 -5.10 -21.49 20.06
C SER A 121 -4.58 -20.37 19.11
N PRO A 122 -4.15 -19.20 19.63
CA PRO A 122 -3.82 -18.04 18.80
C PRO A 122 -2.40 -18.18 18.28
N ASP A 123 -2.10 -19.30 17.63
CA ASP A 123 -0.73 -19.71 17.42
C ASP A 123 -0.14 -19.03 16.18
N SER A 124 -0.72 -17.94 15.70
CA SER A 124 -0.40 -17.37 14.41
C SER A 124 -0.56 -15.85 14.37
N GLN A 125 0.49 -15.16 13.95
CA GLN A 125 0.46 -13.72 13.69
C GLN A 125 -0.47 -13.31 12.53
N TRP A 126 -0.97 -14.28 11.75
CA TRP A 126 -1.91 -14.04 10.66
C TRP A 126 -3.28 -13.54 11.17
N ALA A 127 -3.66 -13.91 12.39
CA ALA A 127 -4.92 -13.47 12.99
C ALA A 127 -4.91 -11.99 13.41
N VAL A 128 -3.76 -11.31 13.34
CA VAL A 128 -3.64 -9.92 13.76
C VAL A 128 -3.81 -8.99 12.55
N PRO A 129 -4.81 -8.10 12.54
CA PRO A 129 -4.97 -7.10 11.48
C PRO A 129 -3.74 -6.20 11.35
N PHE A 130 -3.33 -5.87 10.12
CA PHE A 130 -2.12 -5.10 9.85
C PHE A 130 -2.07 -3.76 10.61
N HIS A 131 -3.20 -3.04 10.71
CA HIS A 131 -3.26 -1.74 11.37
C HIS A 131 -2.92 -1.84 12.86
N ILE A 132 -3.29 -2.94 13.54
CA ILE A 132 -2.89 -3.20 14.92
C ILE A 132 -1.39 -3.45 15.00
N LYS A 133 -0.81 -4.20 14.05
CA LYS A 133 0.64 -4.44 14.00
C LYS A 133 1.41 -3.12 13.90
N ILE A 134 0.99 -2.24 13.00
CA ILE A 134 1.63 -0.95 12.75
C ILE A 134 1.45 0.01 13.93
N ASP A 135 0.22 0.15 14.45
CA ASP A 135 -0.06 1.05 15.57
C ASP A 135 0.73 0.63 16.83
N ASN A 136 0.76 -0.68 17.15
CA ASN A 136 1.50 -1.18 18.29
C ASN A 136 3.02 -1.10 18.10
N ALA A 137 3.52 -1.35 16.88
CA ALA A 137 4.95 -1.19 16.58
C ALA A 137 5.36 0.28 16.73
N ALA A 138 4.54 1.21 16.26
CA ALA A 138 4.80 2.63 16.44
C ALA A 138 4.87 3.01 17.92
N ILE A 139 3.92 2.57 18.74
CA ILE A 139 3.91 2.79 20.21
C ILE A 139 5.21 2.25 20.85
N TYR A 140 5.64 1.05 20.47
CA TYR A 140 6.89 0.47 20.97
C TYR A 140 8.11 1.29 20.57
N TYR A 141 8.25 1.63 19.29
CA TYR A 141 9.42 2.34 18.78
C TYR A 141 9.52 3.78 19.27
N GLU A 142 8.38 4.44 19.50
CA GLU A 142 8.36 5.72 20.20
C GLU A 142 8.85 5.60 21.64
N SER A 143 8.44 4.54 22.36
CA SER A 143 8.81 4.35 23.77
C SER A 143 10.31 4.17 23.99
N ILE A 144 11.02 3.62 22.99
CA ILE A 144 12.48 3.47 23.02
C ILE A 144 13.21 4.61 22.29
N GLY A 145 12.49 5.67 21.90
CA GLY A 145 13.07 6.91 21.38
C GLY A 145 13.63 6.80 19.96
N LYS A 146 13.03 5.98 19.08
CA LYS A 146 13.39 6.01 17.65
C LYS A 146 13.11 7.39 17.04
N ASN A 147 13.94 7.78 16.08
CA ASN A 147 13.89 9.11 15.47
C ASN A 147 12.70 9.25 14.49
N ASN A 148 12.44 10.48 14.04
CA ASN A 148 11.28 10.74 13.18
C ASN A 148 11.38 10.03 11.82
N LYS A 149 12.58 9.86 11.26
CA LYS A 149 12.73 9.12 9.99
C LYS A 149 12.25 7.68 10.14
N PHE A 150 12.73 6.99 11.18
CA PHE A 150 12.34 5.61 11.46
C PHE A 150 10.83 5.49 11.67
N MET A 151 10.23 6.44 12.39
CA MET A 151 8.78 6.48 12.56
C MET A 151 8.04 6.73 11.23
N GLY A 152 8.61 7.54 10.34
CA GLY A 152 8.12 7.74 8.99
C GLY A 152 8.08 6.43 8.18
N ASP A 153 9.10 5.59 8.32
CA ASP A 153 9.14 4.29 7.63
C ASP A 153 8.07 3.33 8.15
N ILE A 154 7.86 3.27 9.47
CA ILE A 154 6.81 2.45 10.09
C ILE A 154 5.44 2.83 9.51
N TYR A 155 5.17 4.12 9.40
CA TYR A 155 3.89 4.58 8.83
C TYR A 155 3.84 4.43 7.31
N THR A 156 4.96 4.56 6.59
CA THR A 156 5.00 4.27 5.15
C THR A 156 4.64 2.80 4.90
N LEU A 157 5.23 1.88 5.69
CA LEU A 157 4.88 0.47 5.68
C LEU A 157 3.38 0.29 5.94
N GLY A 158 2.80 0.96 6.94
CA GLY A 158 1.36 0.89 7.20
C GLY A 158 0.48 1.33 6.02
N GLY A 159 0.89 2.37 5.30
CA GLY A 159 0.23 2.80 4.06
C GLY A 159 0.31 1.73 2.98
N TRP A 160 1.49 1.13 2.78
CA TRP A 160 1.67 0.02 1.85
C TRP A 160 0.83 -1.19 2.22
N LEU A 161 0.80 -1.59 3.50
CA LEU A 161 0.01 -2.73 3.96
C LEU A 161 -1.48 -2.51 3.70
N ALA A 162 -1.99 -1.32 3.98
CA ALA A 162 -3.36 -0.96 3.65
C ALA A 162 -3.65 -1.09 2.14
N ARG A 163 -2.67 -0.76 1.28
CA ARG A 163 -2.77 -0.91 -0.17
C ARG A 163 -2.79 -2.37 -0.62
N ILE A 164 -1.90 -3.21 -0.10
CA ILE A 164 -1.77 -4.61 -0.56
C ILE A 164 -2.70 -5.59 0.16
N GLU A 165 -3.32 -5.18 1.26
CA GLU A 165 -4.33 -5.99 1.95
C GLU A 165 -5.50 -6.28 1.00
N ASN A 166 -5.94 -7.55 1.00
CA ASN A 166 -7.00 -8.01 0.13
C ASN A 166 -8.35 -7.79 0.82
N VAL A 167 -9.26 -7.04 0.19
CA VAL A 167 -10.61 -6.81 0.72
C VAL A 167 -11.44 -8.11 0.72
N ASN A 168 -11.02 -9.14 -0.03
CA ASN A 168 -11.76 -10.36 -0.31
C ASN A 168 -13.25 -10.04 -0.55
N LEU A 169 -13.52 -9.41 -1.69
CA LEU A 169 -14.84 -8.89 -2.05
C LEU A 169 -15.95 -9.96 -2.09
N GLY A 170 -15.67 -11.24 -1.86
CA GLY A 170 -16.68 -12.30 -1.73
C GLY A 170 -17.47 -12.58 -2.99
N ILE A 171 -17.12 -11.91 -4.10
CA ILE A 171 -17.77 -12.00 -5.40
C ILE A 171 -16.95 -12.96 -6.24
N ASP A 172 -17.55 -14.12 -6.55
CA ASP A 172 -16.99 -15.05 -7.54
C ASP A 172 -17.06 -14.38 -8.92
N ARG A 173 -15.89 -14.04 -9.45
CA ARG A 173 -15.77 -13.32 -10.72
C ARG A 173 -15.79 -14.26 -11.92
N GLY A 174 -15.59 -15.57 -11.69
CA GLY A 174 -15.52 -16.58 -12.72
C GLY A 174 -14.56 -16.25 -13.87
N GLN A 175 -14.65 -17.03 -14.95
CA GLN A 175 -13.90 -16.77 -16.18
C GLN A 175 -14.44 -15.56 -16.94
N SER A 176 -15.75 -15.27 -16.83
CA SER A 176 -16.43 -14.22 -17.60
C SER A 176 -15.95 -12.80 -17.30
N PHE A 177 -15.65 -12.49 -16.03
CA PHE A 177 -15.09 -11.19 -15.68
C PHE A 177 -13.63 -11.04 -16.18
N ALA A 178 -12.85 -12.12 -16.13
CA ALA A 178 -11.49 -12.14 -16.65
C ALA A 178 -11.49 -11.94 -18.17
N ASP A 179 -12.34 -12.66 -18.90
CA ASP A 179 -12.51 -12.52 -20.35
C ASP A 179 -12.96 -11.08 -20.71
N ARG A 180 -13.87 -10.51 -19.92
CA ARG A 180 -14.33 -9.12 -20.10
C ARG A 180 -13.19 -8.13 -19.88
N LEU A 181 -12.41 -8.26 -18.80
CA LEU A 181 -11.23 -7.42 -18.58
C LEU A 181 -10.23 -7.53 -19.72
N GLU A 182 -9.94 -8.75 -20.18
CA GLU A 182 -9.04 -8.99 -21.32
C GLU A 182 -9.56 -8.30 -22.60
N SER A 183 -10.87 -8.34 -22.83
CA SER A 183 -11.50 -7.68 -23.99
C SER A 183 -11.41 -6.15 -23.96
N LEU A 184 -11.29 -5.56 -22.77
CA LEU A 184 -11.15 -4.12 -22.60
C LEU A 184 -9.73 -3.62 -22.84
N VAL A 185 -8.72 -4.50 -22.87
CA VAL A 185 -7.31 -4.15 -23.09
C VAL A 185 -7.05 -3.93 -24.59
N PRO A 186 -6.75 -2.68 -25.03
CA PRO A 186 -6.41 -2.37 -26.42
C PRO A 186 -5.15 -3.10 -26.90
N ASP A 187 -5.01 -3.28 -28.21
CA ASP A 187 -3.88 -4.03 -28.77
C ASP A 187 -2.51 -3.38 -28.50
N GLU A 188 -2.43 -2.04 -28.44
CA GLU A 188 -1.21 -1.29 -28.10
C GLU A 188 -0.68 -1.57 -26.67
N TYR A 189 -1.49 -2.28 -25.90
CA TYR A 189 -1.33 -2.64 -24.51
C TYR A 189 -1.21 -4.16 -24.30
N LYS A 190 -1.05 -4.96 -25.36
CA LYS A 190 -0.86 -6.41 -25.23
C LYS A 190 0.62 -6.83 -25.15
N ASP A 191 1.55 -5.98 -25.61
CA ASP A 191 2.97 -6.33 -25.78
C ASP A 191 3.99 -5.52 -24.93
N LYS A 192 3.58 -4.57 -24.08
CA LYS A 192 4.53 -3.78 -23.24
C LYS A 192 4.64 -4.23 -21.77
N GLN A 193 5.81 -4.65 -21.29
CA GLN A 193 5.92 -5.04 -19.87
C GLN A 193 5.62 -3.89 -18.90
N LEU A 194 4.49 -3.97 -18.17
CA LEU A 194 4.15 -3.01 -17.11
C LEU A 194 4.58 -3.46 -15.74
N LYS A 195 4.83 -2.47 -14.89
CA LYS A 195 4.84 -2.68 -13.46
C LYS A 195 3.40 -2.90 -12.98
N MET A 196 3.26 -3.67 -11.92
CA MET A 196 1.96 -4.13 -11.44
C MET A 196 1.04 -2.97 -11.03
N PHE A 197 1.56 -1.87 -10.47
CA PHE A 197 0.73 -0.71 -10.12
C PHE A 197 0.21 0.05 -11.35
N GLU A 198 1.00 0.12 -12.43
CA GLU A 198 0.60 0.74 -13.70
C GLU A 198 -0.52 -0.10 -14.33
N MET A 199 -0.40 -1.42 -14.25
CA MET A 199 -1.45 -2.35 -14.69
C MET A 199 -2.75 -2.12 -13.92
N PHE A 200 -2.70 -2.03 -12.60
CA PHE A 200 -3.89 -1.75 -11.80
C PHE A 200 -4.53 -0.41 -12.18
N PHE A 201 -3.74 0.66 -12.31
CA PHE A 201 -4.26 1.96 -12.70
C PHE A 201 -5.04 1.91 -14.03
N VAL A 202 -4.46 1.24 -15.03
CA VAL A 202 -5.08 1.14 -16.36
C VAL A 202 -6.32 0.25 -16.34
N LEU A 203 -6.32 -0.89 -15.64
CA LEU A 203 -7.51 -1.73 -15.50
C LEU A 203 -8.66 -0.97 -14.82
N GLY A 204 -8.35 -0.19 -13.78
CA GLY A 204 -9.31 0.71 -13.14
C GLY A 204 -9.88 1.72 -14.13
N SER A 205 -9.01 2.40 -14.90
CA SER A 205 -9.42 3.36 -15.94
C SER A 205 -10.27 2.74 -17.04
N MET A 206 -9.99 1.50 -17.44
CA MET A 206 -10.72 0.81 -18.49
C MET A 206 -12.12 0.41 -18.04
N LEU A 207 -12.24 -0.19 -16.85
CA LEU A 207 -13.53 -0.52 -16.26
C LEU A 207 -14.37 0.73 -16.06
N GLU A 208 -13.77 1.79 -15.50
CA GLU A 208 -14.46 3.06 -15.27
C GLU A 208 -15.07 3.63 -16.56
N ARG A 209 -14.33 3.59 -17.68
CA ARG A 209 -14.78 4.11 -18.97
C ARG A 209 -15.80 3.21 -19.67
N ALA A 210 -15.73 1.91 -19.44
CA ALA A 210 -16.61 0.93 -20.07
C ALA A 210 -17.94 0.78 -19.32
N ALA A 211 -18.00 1.17 -18.05
CA ALA A 211 -19.20 1.05 -17.24
C ALA A 211 -20.33 1.94 -17.78
N ASP A 212 -21.50 1.34 -17.90
CA ASP A 212 -22.72 2.01 -18.34
C ASP A 212 -23.68 2.08 -17.13
N PRO A 213 -24.11 3.27 -16.67
CA PRO A 213 -25.07 3.40 -15.56
C PRO A 213 -26.42 2.71 -15.77
N SER A 214 -26.74 2.30 -17.00
CA SER A 214 -27.93 1.52 -17.32
C SER A 214 -27.73 0.00 -17.22
N ASP A 215 -26.48 -0.46 -17.09
CA ASP A 215 -26.13 -1.87 -16.93
C ASP A 215 -26.37 -2.32 -15.47
N PRO A 216 -27.06 -3.44 -15.23
CA PRO A 216 -27.17 -4.03 -13.89
C PRO A 216 -25.85 -4.30 -13.17
N GLU A 217 -24.73 -4.46 -13.90
CA GLU A 217 -23.39 -4.66 -13.35
C GLU A 217 -22.64 -3.36 -13.03
N TYR A 218 -23.22 -2.17 -13.30
CA TYR A 218 -22.57 -0.88 -13.11
C TYR A 218 -21.92 -0.72 -11.72
N GLY A 219 -22.66 -1.04 -10.67
CA GLY A 219 -22.18 -0.93 -9.29
C GLY A 219 -20.94 -1.80 -9.04
N LEU A 220 -20.95 -3.00 -9.60
CA LEU A 220 -19.86 -3.96 -9.49
C LEU A 220 -18.62 -3.52 -10.28
N ASP A 221 -18.81 -2.97 -11.47
CA ASP A 221 -17.72 -2.42 -12.28
C ASP A 221 -17.03 -1.25 -11.59
N MET A 222 -17.81 -0.33 -11.01
CA MET A 222 -17.27 0.80 -10.24
C MET A 222 -16.54 0.34 -8.99
N LEU A 223 -17.07 -0.67 -8.28
CA LEU A 223 -16.39 -1.26 -7.12
C LEU A 223 -15.04 -1.87 -7.51
N PHE A 224 -14.96 -2.58 -8.64
CA PHE A 224 -13.68 -3.13 -9.12
C PHE A 224 -12.73 -2.07 -9.65
N ALA A 225 -13.23 -1.06 -10.35
CA ALA A 225 -12.43 0.08 -10.76
C ALA A 225 -11.81 0.77 -9.54
N ALA A 226 -12.62 1.02 -8.49
CA ALA A 226 -12.15 1.59 -7.23
C ALA A 226 -11.08 0.70 -6.56
N GLU A 227 -11.28 -0.62 -6.51
CA GLU A 227 -10.28 -1.54 -5.96
C GLU A 227 -8.96 -1.51 -6.73
N PHE A 228 -9.00 -1.45 -8.06
CA PHE A 228 -7.79 -1.32 -8.87
C PHE A 228 -7.09 0.02 -8.68
N TYR A 229 -7.83 1.13 -8.62
CA TYR A 229 -7.24 2.43 -8.29
C TYR A 229 -6.62 2.43 -6.89
N ARG A 230 -7.27 1.83 -5.90
CA ARG A 230 -6.70 1.62 -4.56
C ARG A 230 -5.40 0.82 -4.63
N LEU A 231 -5.37 -0.31 -5.35
CA LEU A 231 -4.18 -1.13 -5.49
C LEU A 231 -3.03 -0.42 -6.21
N SER A 232 -3.30 0.54 -7.10
CA SER A 232 -2.31 1.44 -7.70
C SER A 232 -1.87 2.60 -6.76
N GLY A 233 -2.59 2.76 -5.65
CA GLY A 233 -2.43 3.80 -4.65
C GLY A 233 -3.05 5.15 -5.02
N GLU A 234 -3.88 5.21 -6.07
CA GLU A 234 -4.71 6.37 -6.46
C GLU A 234 -6.06 6.33 -5.73
N HIS A 235 -6.00 6.26 -4.40
CA HIS A 235 -7.18 6.04 -3.55
C HIS A 235 -8.17 7.20 -3.54
N LEU A 236 -7.76 8.42 -3.91
CA LEU A 236 -8.67 9.56 -4.07
C LEU A 236 -9.65 9.31 -5.22
N ILE A 237 -9.16 8.76 -6.34
CA ILE A 237 -10.02 8.36 -7.47
C ILE A 237 -10.94 7.21 -7.04
N ALA A 238 -10.40 6.23 -6.31
CA ALA A 238 -11.20 5.14 -5.76
C ALA A 238 -12.34 5.65 -4.86
N GLU A 239 -12.08 6.62 -3.99
CA GLU A 239 -13.09 7.19 -3.08
C GLU A 239 -14.22 7.89 -3.85
N GLU A 240 -13.90 8.65 -4.91
CA GLU A 240 -14.90 9.27 -5.80
C GLU A 240 -15.81 8.21 -6.45
N LEU A 241 -15.27 7.10 -6.93
CA LEU A 241 -16.08 6.03 -7.52
C LEU A 241 -16.97 5.31 -6.50
N LEU A 242 -16.50 5.16 -5.26
CA LEU A 242 -17.30 4.56 -4.18
C LEU A 242 -18.44 5.47 -3.73
N ASP A 243 -18.31 6.78 -3.91
CA ASP A 243 -19.40 7.74 -3.67
C ASP A 243 -20.51 7.58 -4.72
N ASP A 244 -20.16 7.33 -5.99
CA ASP A 244 -21.14 7.12 -7.07
C ASP A 244 -22.01 5.86 -6.86
N ILE A 245 -21.54 4.89 -6.06
CA ILE A 245 -22.26 3.64 -5.76
C ILE A 245 -22.66 3.50 -4.28
N SER A 246 -22.58 4.58 -3.49
CA SER A 246 -22.81 4.51 -2.04
C SER A 246 -24.23 4.09 -1.65
N ASP A 247 -25.19 4.36 -2.53
CA ASP A 247 -26.61 4.07 -2.32
C ASP A 247 -26.99 2.64 -2.74
N ASP A 248 -26.08 1.88 -3.36
CA ASP A 248 -26.30 0.48 -3.69
C ASP A 248 -26.16 -0.40 -2.44
N SER A 249 -27.31 -0.68 -1.82
CA SER A 249 -27.34 -1.49 -0.59
C SER A 249 -26.83 -2.93 -0.79
N SER A 250 -26.77 -3.44 -2.02
CA SER A 250 -26.26 -4.78 -2.31
C SER A 250 -24.73 -4.88 -2.21
N LEU A 251 -24.03 -3.75 -2.36
CA LEU A 251 -22.56 -3.63 -2.30
C LEU A 251 -22.06 -2.95 -1.02
N ALA A 252 -22.96 -2.60 -0.10
CA ALA A 252 -22.63 -1.76 1.05
C ALA A 252 -21.49 -2.32 1.93
N LYS A 253 -21.39 -3.65 2.05
CA LYS A 253 -20.35 -4.30 2.84
C LYS A 253 -18.99 -4.18 2.16
N GLU A 254 -18.94 -4.44 0.86
CA GLU A 254 -17.75 -4.39 0.03
C GLU A 254 -17.23 -2.95 -0.07
N VAL A 255 -18.12 -1.99 -0.34
CA VAL A 255 -17.81 -0.56 -0.34
C VAL A 255 -17.23 -0.12 1.00
N ALA A 256 -17.84 -0.53 2.12
CA ALA A 256 -17.34 -0.21 3.46
C ALA A 256 -15.95 -0.80 3.71
N ALA A 257 -15.68 -2.02 3.22
CA ALA A 257 -14.40 -2.68 3.39
C ALA A 257 -13.28 -2.02 2.56
N VAL A 258 -13.56 -1.62 1.30
CA VAL A 258 -12.62 -0.84 0.48
C VAL A 258 -12.36 0.53 1.13
N ARG A 259 -13.41 1.25 1.56
CA ARG A 259 -13.28 2.54 2.26
C ARG A 259 -12.46 2.43 3.55
N ALA A 260 -12.59 1.34 4.30
CA ALA A 260 -11.80 1.12 5.50
C ALA A 260 -10.29 1.05 5.18
N LEU A 261 -9.89 0.32 4.13
CA LEU A 261 -8.49 0.27 3.70
C LEU A 261 -7.99 1.61 3.18
N ILE A 262 -8.79 2.34 2.39
CA ILE A 262 -8.46 3.71 1.96
C ILE A 262 -8.23 4.61 3.19
N GLY A 263 -9.10 4.52 4.20
CA GLY A 263 -8.98 5.27 5.44
C GLY A 263 -7.67 4.95 6.20
N TYR A 264 -7.28 3.68 6.27
CA TYR A 264 -6.01 3.29 6.86
C TYR A 264 -4.81 3.79 6.05
N GLU A 265 -4.83 3.65 4.72
CA GLU A 265 -3.74 4.15 3.87
C GLU A 265 -3.55 5.65 4.07
N ARG A 266 -4.62 6.45 4.00
CA ARG A 266 -4.58 7.90 4.22
C ARG A 266 -4.08 8.28 5.62
N LYS A 267 -4.55 7.60 6.66
CA LYS A 267 -4.09 7.79 8.04
C LYS A 267 -2.57 7.64 8.11
N TYR A 268 -2.06 6.54 7.58
CA TYR A 268 -0.63 6.22 7.69
C TYR A 268 0.24 7.10 6.79
N GLN A 269 -0.21 7.43 5.58
CA GLN A 269 0.51 8.38 4.72
C GLN A 269 0.61 9.76 5.37
N LYS A 270 -0.46 10.25 6.01
CA LYS A 270 -0.42 11.52 6.74
C LYS A 270 0.60 11.49 7.89
N LEU A 271 0.58 10.43 8.71
CA LEU A 271 1.53 10.25 9.80
C LEU A 271 2.98 10.15 9.28
N ALA A 272 3.20 9.46 8.16
CA ALA A 272 4.50 9.36 7.51
C ALA A 272 5.00 10.75 7.05
N VAL A 273 4.16 11.55 6.38
CA VAL A 273 4.51 12.92 5.95
C VAL A 273 4.88 13.79 7.15
N GLU A 274 4.12 13.75 8.24
CA GLU A 274 4.42 14.50 9.47
C GLU A 274 5.80 14.13 10.01
N ARG A 275 6.12 12.83 10.05
CA ARG A 275 7.39 12.30 10.54
C ARG A 275 8.56 12.62 9.62
N TYR A 276 8.44 12.42 8.31
CA TYR A 276 9.49 12.79 7.37
C TYR A 276 9.74 14.30 7.34
N THR A 277 8.70 15.12 7.46
CA THR A 277 8.85 16.58 7.56
C THR A 277 9.65 16.96 8.82
N ALA A 278 9.34 16.35 9.96
CA ALA A 278 10.10 16.55 11.18
C ALA A 278 11.55 16.06 11.05
N ALA A 279 11.77 14.90 10.42
CA ALA A 279 13.10 14.35 10.19
C ALA A 279 13.96 15.25 9.30
N LEU A 280 13.41 15.76 8.19
CA LEU A 280 14.08 16.70 7.29
C LEU A 280 14.43 18.02 8.01
N ARG A 281 13.51 18.56 8.82
CA ARG A 281 13.73 19.78 9.60
C ARG A 281 14.83 19.60 10.64
N ASN A 282 14.83 18.46 11.34
CA ASN A 282 15.76 18.17 12.43
C ASN A 282 17.08 17.53 11.95
N ARG A 283 17.18 17.20 10.65
CA ARG A 283 18.31 16.47 10.04
C ARG A 283 18.50 15.07 10.63
N GLU A 284 17.41 14.39 10.97
CA GLU A 284 17.38 13.04 11.53
C GLU A 284 17.35 11.96 10.42
N ILE A 285 18.27 12.01 9.47
CA ILE A 285 18.32 11.10 8.30
C ILE A 285 19.67 10.35 8.29
N PRO A 286 19.92 9.45 9.25
CA PRO A 286 21.20 8.77 9.35
C PRO A 286 21.33 7.68 8.27
N GLY A 287 22.43 7.69 7.52
CA GLY A 287 22.78 6.60 6.59
C GLY A 287 21.91 6.52 5.32
N GLU A 288 21.00 7.46 5.11
CA GLU A 288 20.07 7.45 3.98
C GLU A 288 20.11 8.74 3.16
N SER A 289 19.60 8.63 1.95
CA SER A 289 19.50 9.73 1.00
C SER A 289 18.46 10.74 1.48
N THR A 290 18.89 11.99 1.72
CA THR A 290 17.96 13.10 1.97
C THR A 290 17.05 13.32 0.77
N CYS A 291 17.51 12.98 -0.45
CA CYS A 291 16.69 13.02 -1.65
C CYS A 291 15.50 12.07 -1.53
N ASP A 292 15.73 10.82 -1.11
CA ASP A 292 14.70 9.78 -1.07
C ASP A 292 13.63 10.12 -0.04
N VAL A 293 14.04 10.59 1.14
CA VAL A 293 13.10 11.05 2.18
C VAL A 293 12.29 12.26 1.71
N THR A 294 12.92 13.20 0.99
CA THR A 294 12.23 14.39 0.44
C THR A 294 11.26 13.99 -0.67
N PHE A 295 11.66 13.06 -1.53
CA PHE A 295 10.82 12.52 -2.60
C PHE A 295 9.62 11.78 -2.03
N LEU A 296 9.83 10.91 -1.04
CA LEU A 296 8.77 10.15 -0.39
C LEU A 296 7.79 11.09 0.33
N ALA A 297 8.27 12.11 1.05
CA ALA A 297 7.38 13.13 1.62
C ALA A 297 6.53 13.83 0.54
N ALA A 298 7.10 14.10 -0.64
CA ALA A 298 6.37 14.71 -1.75
C ALA A 298 5.26 13.78 -2.31
N GLU A 299 5.62 12.53 -2.61
CA GLU A 299 4.69 11.57 -3.20
C GLU A 299 3.57 11.18 -2.23
N LEU A 300 3.88 10.99 -0.94
CA LEU A 300 2.85 10.74 0.06
C LEU A 300 1.93 11.95 0.25
N SER A 301 2.46 13.19 0.22
CA SER A 301 1.64 14.41 0.22
C SER A 301 0.71 14.49 -0.99
N ARG A 302 1.17 14.10 -2.19
CA ARG A 302 0.34 14.05 -3.40
C ARG A 302 -0.81 13.07 -3.21
N ARG A 303 -0.51 11.85 -2.75
CA ARG A 303 -1.50 10.78 -2.59
C ARG A 303 -2.62 11.15 -1.63
N ILE A 304 -2.32 11.87 -0.54
CA ILE A 304 -3.35 12.34 0.40
C ILE A 304 -4.08 13.63 -0.05
N GLY A 305 -3.75 14.16 -1.23
CA GLY A 305 -4.37 15.36 -1.82
C GLY A 305 -3.78 16.69 -1.32
N ASP A 306 -2.66 16.67 -0.58
CA ASP A 306 -1.95 17.90 -0.19
C ASP A 306 -0.96 18.31 -1.29
N TYR A 307 -1.51 18.75 -2.42
CA TYR A 307 -0.73 19.13 -3.60
C TYR A 307 0.19 20.33 -3.35
N ALA A 308 -0.16 21.21 -2.40
CA ALA A 308 0.69 22.34 -2.03
C ALA A 308 1.98 21.86 -1.32
N ALA A 309 1.85 20.94 -0.36
CA ALA A 309 3.01 20.32 0.28
C ALA A 309 3.81 19.48 -0.72
N ALA A 310 3.13 18.69 -1.57
CA ALA A 310 3.76 17.87 -2.60
C ALA A 310 4.63 18.71 -3.55
N SER A 311 4.07 19.78 -4.11
CA SER A 311 4.77 20.70 -5.02
C SER A 311 6.01 21.31 -4.36
N LYS A 312 5.90 21.71 -3.08
CA LYS A 312 7.05 22.23 -2.34
C LYS A 312 8.16 21.19 -2.19
N PHE A 313 7.85 19.95 -1.85
CA PHE A 313 8.85 18.91 -1.68
C PHE A 313 9.45 18.46 -3.02
N PHE A 314 8.66 18.27 -4.07
CA PHE A 314 9.18 17.99 -5.42
C PHE A 314 10.07 19.14 -5.94
N GLY A 315 9.70 20.39 -5.66
CA GLY A 315 10.55 21.55 -5.91
C GLY A 315 11.89 21.53 -5.18
N ASN A 316 11.98 20.88 -4.01
CA ASN A 316 13.25 20.65 -3.33
C ASN A 316 14.04 19.53 -4.03
N VAL A 317 13.42 18.39 -4.34
CA VAL A 317 14.06 17.27 -5.08
C VAL A 317 14.73 17.76 -6.36
N MET A 318 14.03 18.58 -7.15
CA MET A 318 14.57 19.12 -8.41
C MET A 318 15.83 19.99 -8.21
N ARG A 319 15.97 20.64 -7.04
CA ARG A 319 17.09 21.54 -6.72
C ARG A 319 18.26 20.87 -5.98
N MET A 320 18.08 19.65 -5.49
CA MET A 320 19.11 18.91 -4.75
C MET A 320 20.09 18.25 -5.72
N ASP A 321 21.38 18.57 -5.65
CA ASP A 321 22.39 18.05 -6.59
C ASP A 321 22.60 16.54 -6.45
N GLU A 322 22.41 16.01 -5.24
CA GLU A 322 22.51 14.59 -4.91
C GLU A 322 21.37 13.73 -5.48
N CYS A 323 20.25 14.35 -5.89
CA CYS A 323 19.11 13.62 -6.42
C CYS A 323 19.42 13.07 -7.82
N PRO A 324 19.15 11.77 -8.09
CA PRO A 324 19.27 11.20 -9.42
C PRO A 324 18.43 11.95 -10.46
N LYS A 325 18.93 12.03 -11.68
CA LYS A 325 18.23 12.69 -12.79
C LYS A 325 16.80 12.15 -12.97
N THR A 326 16.63 10.83 -12.86
CA THR A 326 15.32 10.16 -12.96
C THR A 326 14.33 10.63 -11.90
N ALA A 327 14.77 10.81 -10.65
CA ALA A 327 13.92 11.34 -9.58
C ALA A 327 13.50 12.79 -9.84
N LYS A 328 14.41 13.62 -10.40
CA LYS A 328 14.10 15.01 -10.78
C LYS A 328 13.12 15.10 -11.94
N GLU A 329 13.29 14.26 -12.97
CA GLU A 329 12.40 14.23 -14.13
C GLU A 329 10.99 13.80 -13.73
N LEU A 330 10.88 12.76 -12.90
CA LEU A 330 9.61 12.31 -12.34
C LEU A 330 8.93 13.39 -11.49
N ALA A 331 9.69 14.06 -10.60
CA ALA A 331 9.18 15.17 -9.81
C ALA A 331 8.62 16.30 -10.69
N ALA A 332 9.32 16.63 -11.78
CA ALA A 332 8.87 17.65 -12.73
C ALA A 332 7.59 17.24 -13.48
N GLU A 333 7.48 15.97 -13.89
CA GLU A 333 6.29 15.43 -14.55
C GLU A 333 5.06 15.48 -13.63
N ILE A 334 5.22 15.03 -12.38
CA ILE A 334 4.14 15.04 -11.38
C ILE A 334 3.67 16.46 -11.09
N VAL A 335 4.59 17.41 -10.88
CA VAL A 335 4.23 18.83 -10.65
C VAL A 335 3.48 19.40 -11.85
N LYS A 336 3.96 19.13 -13.07
CA LYS A 336 3.28 19.59 -14.29
C LYS A 336 1.87 19.03 -14.42
N SER A 337 1.65 17.77 -14.05
CA SER A 337 0.29 17.20 -14.05
C SER A 337 -0.63 17.85 -13.01
N ALA A 338 -0.11 18.21 -11.84
CA ALA A 338 -0.89 18.81 -10.75
C ALA A 338 -1.22 20.30 -10.98
N GLU A 339 -0.42 21.03 -11.77
CA GLU A 339 -0.68 22.42 -12.16
C GLU A 339 -1.73 22.55 -13.29
N LEU A 340 -2.12 21.44 -13.92
CA LEU A 340 -3.14 21.39 -14.96
C LEU A 340 -4.56 21.20 -14.41
N ASP A 341 -4.71 21.09 -13.08
CA ASP A 341 -5.97 20.98 -12.32
C ASP A 341 -6.43 22.31 -11.68
#